data_AF-A0A1G1KVB2-F1
#
_entry.id   AF-A0A1G1KVB2-F1
#
_cell.length_a   1.000
_cell.length_b   1.000
_cell.length_c   1.000
_cell.angle_alpha   90.00
_cell.angle_beta   90.00
_cell.angle_gamma   90.00
#
_symmetry.space_group_name_H-M   'P 1'
#
loop_
_entity.id
_entity.type
_entity.pdbx_description
1 polymer ?
#
loop_
_entity_poly.entity_id
_entity_poly.type
_entity_poly.pdbx_seq_one_letter_code
_entity_poly.pdbx_strand_id
1 'polypeptide(L)'
;MEYRVVLYELNKWLNDEDVLRTIESVGVPSRKEVLNLIKRNRVLYIKSLEESKARALADFFKGRGIDCDLEPMELDDTVRNWILEEGKKWLKRSFVYPHHLVSIWRNYGLEAAGSVLPPVKAKDPKSLIKTILTIGAVLIGLGIILFIASNWQRFPNSMKIIGSTVSTLAFLHAGYYVREKSFGPKHLTNALFLISIFSIGSTIALISQIYHVEADSYILPLIWGFLALPVFFFLDYFPAIYIASGLWLLANVLYQSLIGTAPWFYPLLLLGFLLPYSARKKDENFFNVNLVFLMVALSMTTIVKDFVASSIWVLSLTYLLKRKKTELYEYLVMAGFFIWNINFVQNFGRFPNLLYLVILFYFVKRALSLRSNEMMIVSIFNGLYWLSSFYWQAERRFNLTPPDGSDIILYLMSVGMIFYGAGKRILSKSEWKTLANFLCYGGLVLVALMVYVMSFRFYSSRDNFFQSIPYLFSTLCFTVLSVYLALPSLVKDFQTDPRKKDEIGIYAFTAGGLILTVLVPPYAGIHVVLFNLILFFMAFMFMTKGHREQRIAFYNWGIALFIVLIISRYTDTLWAFLSRSIFFILGGVFLICWAIFIDREKKRMGKAQSDD
;
A
#
# COMPACT_ATOMS: atom_id res chain seq x y z
N MET A 1 9.37 6.24 57.40
CA MET A 1 9.54 5.80 56.00
C MET A 1 10.40 6.82 55.27
N GLU A 2 11.26 6.40 54.36
CA GLU A 2 11.97 7.33 53.47
C GLU A 2 11.09 7.65 52.26
N TYR A 3 11.06 8.92 51.87
CA TYR A 3 10.32 9.40 50.71
C TYR A 3 11.27 9.99 49.68
N ARG A 4 10.90 9.82 48.42
CA ARG A 4 11.50 10.52 47.29
C ARG A 4 10.58 11.68 46.90
N VAL A 5 11.15 12.86 46.74
CA VAL A 5 10.43 14.04 46.26
C VAL A 5 10.64 14.15 44.76
N VAL A 6 9.54 14.15 44.00
CA VAL A 6 9.53 14.25 42.54
C VAL A 6 8.99 15.62 42.15
N LEU A 7 9.81 16.41 41.47
CA LEU A 7 9.46 17.75 41.03
C LEU A 7 9.19 17.76 39.53
N TYR A 8 8.02 18.27 39.12
CA TYR A 8 7.60 18.36 37.73
C TYR A 8 7.65 19.80 37.20
N GLU A 9 7.82 19.96 35.88
CA GLU A 9 7.74 21.24 35.17
C GLU A 9 8.68 22.36 35.68
N LEU A 10 9.87 22.00 36.17
CA LEU A 10 10.89 22.92 36.71
C LEU A 10 11.37 24.02 35.73
N ASN A 11 11.04 23.93 34.42
CA ASN A 11 11.41 24.90 33.40
C ASN A 11 10.92 26.33 33.69
N LYS A 12 9.80 26.47 34.42
CA LYS A 12 9.22 27.78 34.78
C LYS A 12 10.01 28.50 35.89
N TRP A 13 10.87 27.78 36.62
CA TRP A 13 11.46 28.23 37.88
C TRP A 13 13.00 28.26 37.87
N LEU A 14 13.64 28.19 36.69
CA LEU A 14 15.10 28.26 36.52
C LEU A 14 15.75 29.55 37.05
N ASN A 15 14.96 30.62 37.22
CA ASN A 15 15.46 31.94 37.63
C ASN A 15 15.13 32.27 39.10
N ASP A 16 14.48 31.37 39.83
CA ASP A 16 14.18 31.58 41.25
C ASP A 16 15.39 31.14 42.11
N GLU A 17 16.12 32.13 42.63
CA GLU A 17 17.33 31.95 43.45
C GLU A 17 17.07 31.11 44.72
N ASP A 18 15.89 31.23 45.34
CA ASP A 18 15.57 30.51 46.57
C ASP A 18 15.30 29.03 46.29
N VAL A 19 14.65 28.72 45.17
CA VAL A 19 14.36 27.35 44.74
C VAL A 19 15.67 26.61 44.43
N LEU A 20 16.60 27.27 43.74
CA LEU A 20 17.91 26.69 43.42
C LEU A 20 18.77 26.46 44.68
N ARG A 21 18.79 27.42 45.62
CA ARG A 21 19.51 27.24 46.90
C ARG A 21 18.92 26.12 47.76
N THR A 22 17.61 25.95 47.75
CA THR A 22 16.93 24.90 48.49
C THR A 22 17.19 23.51 47.87
N ILE A 23 17.29 23.41 46.55
CA ILE A 23 17.67 22.15 45.89
C ILE A 23 19.14 21.80 46.18
N GLU A 24 20.03 22.79 46.25
CA GLU A 24 21.44 22.60 46.63
C GLU A 24 21.61 22.15 48.08
N SER A 25 20.81 22.69 49.02
CA SER A 25 20.92 22.35 50.44
C SER A 25 20.46 20.93 50.78
N VAL A 26 19.72 20.29 49.88
CA VAL A 26 19.13 18.95 50.07
C VAL A 26 19.98 17.84 49.43
N GLY A 27 21.20 18.15 48.97
CA GLY A 27 22.20 17.14 48.61
C GLY A 27 22.21 16.71 47.14
N VAL A 28 21.73 17.57 46.22
CA VAL A 28 21.92 17.39 44.77
C VAL A 28 23.23 18.09 44.35
N PRO A 29 24.11 17.47 43.54
CA PRO A 29 25.45 18.00 43.25
C PRO A 29 25.41 19.33 42.47
N SER A 30 26.50 20.10 42.57
CA SER A 30 26.75 21.51 42.15
C SER A 30 25.69 22.23 41.30
N ARG A 31 25.47 23.54 41.53
CA ARG A 31 24.57 24.45 40.77
C ARG A 31 24.52 24.19 39.26
N LYS A 32 25.68 23.90 38.67
CA LYS A 32 25.85 23.64 37.23
C LYS A 32 25.22 22.33 36.77
N GLU A 33 25.23 21.29 37.61
CA GLU A 33 24.59 20.00 37.35
C GLU A 33 23.08 20.07 37.52
N VAL A 34 22.57 20.76 38.56
CA VAL A 34 21.13 21.03 38.74
C VAL A 34 20.55 21.77 37.53
N LEU A 35 21.22 22.84 37.08
CA LEU A 35 20.79 23.60 35.90
C LEU A 35 20.84 22.76 34.61
N ASN A 36 21.82 21.86 34.46
CA ASN A 36 21.90 20.95 33.31
C ASN A 36 20.82 19.86 33.35
N LEU A 37 20.50 19.33 34.53
CA LEU A 37 19.44 18.33 34.74
C LEU A 37 18.07 18.93 34.46
N ILE A 38 17.78 20.14 34.94
CA ILE A 38 16.52 20.84 34.66
C ILE A 38 16.39 21.16 33.16
N LYS A 39 17.48 21.55 32.49
CA LYS A 39 17.46 21.79 31.03
C LYS A 39 17.22 20.53 30.19
N ARG A 40 17.64 19.35 30.67
CA ARG A 40 17.54 18.08 29.93
C ARG A 40 16.30 17.26 30.26
N ASN A 41 15.92 17.20 31.53
CA ASN A 41 14.83 16.36 32.03
C ASN A 41 13.76 17.25 32.68
N ARG A 42 12.50 17.07 32.28
CA ARG A 42 11.34 17.81 32.81
C ARG A 42 10.95 17.40 34.24
N VAL A 43 11.67 16.45 34.83
CA VAL A 43 11.41 15.86 36.14
C VAL A 43 12.74 15.72 36.89
N LEU A 44 12.78 16.20 38.13
CA LEU A 44 13.95 16.07 39.02
C LEU A 44 13.59 15.17 40.21
N TYR A 45 14.48 14.21 40.50
CA TYR A 45 14.33 13.28 41.61
C TYR A 45 15.30 13.64 42.74
N ILE A 46 14.77 14.01 43.91
CA ILE A 46 15.56 14.28 45.11
C ILE A 46 15.60 13.01 45.97
N LYS A 47 16.81 12.52 46.28
CA LYS A 47 16.99 11.19 46.86
C LYS A 47 16.90 11.20 48.39
N SER A 48 16.16 10.22 48.94
CA SER A 48 16.15 9.75 50.33
C SER A 48 16.05 10.86 51.39
N LEU A 49 14.81 11.22 51.72
CA LEU A 49 14.49 12.11 52.84
C LEU A 49 13.59 11.40 53.84
N GLU A 50 13.85 11.64 55.12
CA GLU A 50 12.96 11.24 56.22
C GLU A 50 11.60 11.91 56.05
N GLU A 51 10.50 11.19 56.29
CA GLU A 51 9.11 11.62 55.99
C GLU A 51 8.76 13.04 56.44
N SER A 52 9.20 13.45 57.63
CA SER A 52 8.97 14.79 58.16
C SER A 52 9.65 15.88 57.32
N LYS A 53 10.88 15.63 56.87
CA LYS A 53 11.65 16.53 55.99
C LYS A 53 11.11 16.53 54.57
N ALA A 54 10.72 15.36 54.06
CA ALA A 54 10.15 15.24 52.73
C ALA A 54 8.81 15.99 52.60
N ARG A 55 7.92 15.87 53.59
CA ARG A 55 6.66 16.62 53.62
C ARG A 55 6.88 18.12 53.74
N ALA A 56 7.76 18.57 54.63
CA ALA A 56 8.10 19.99 54.76
C ALA A 56 8.66 20.58 53.44
N LEU A 57 9.49 19.80 52.74
CA LEU A 57 10.04 20.20 51.44
C LEU A 57 8.97 20.23 50.34
N ALA A 58 8.09 19.23 50.29
CA ALA A 58 6.97 19.20 49.34
C ALA A 58 5.97 20.34 49.58
N ASP A 59 5.67 20.66 50.85
CA ASP A 59 4.80 21.78 51.21
C ASP A 59 5.43 23.14 50.84
N PHE A 60 6.75 23.28 51.01
CA PHE A 60 7.48 24.46 50.54
C PHE A 60 7.35 24.64 49.01
N PHE A 61 7.56 23.57 48.23
CA PHE A 61 7.45 23.63 46.77
C PHE A 61 6.01 23.84 46.30
N LYS A 62 5.02 23.16 46.91
CA LYS A 62 3.60 23.36 46.62
C LYS A 62 3.13 24.76 46.98
N GLY A 63 3.60 25.33 48.09
CA GLY A 63 3.32 26.71 48.51
C GLY A 63 3.83 27.76 47.51
N ARG A 64 4.82 27.42 46.69
CA ARG A 64 5.31 28.26 45.59
C ARG A 64 4.74 27.89 44.21
N GLY A 65 3.76 26.98 44.14
CA GLY A 65 3.11 26.57 42.91
C GLY A 65 3.95 25.64 42.02
N ILE A 66 4.94 24.95 42.58
CA ILE A 66 5.70 23.89 41.89
C ILE A 66 4.97 22.56 42.13
N ASP A 67 4.64 21.87 41.03
CA ASP A 67 3.97 20.59 41.10
C ASP A 67 4.94 19.51 41.60
N CYS A 68 4.56 18.86 42.69
CA CYS A 68 5.45 18.05 43.51
C CYS A 68 4.71 16.85 44.08
N ASP A 69 5.26 15.65 43.84
CA ASP A 69 4.77 14.40 44.43
C ASP A 69 5.76 13.81 45.43
N LEU A 70 5.18 13.15 46.43
CA LEU A 70 5.89 12.37 47.44
C LEU A 70 5.72 10.89 47.11
N GLU A 71 6.79 10.25 46.65
CA GLU A 71 6.81 8.81 46.41
C GLU A 71 7.40 8.09 47.63
N PRO A 72 6.65 7.22 48.32
CA PRO A 72 7.21 6.39 49.38
C PRO A 72 8.23 5.41 48.79
N MET A 73 9.42 5.33 49.40
CA MET A 73 10.51 4.50 48.91
C MET A 73 10.32 3.01 49.28
N GLU A 74 9.49 2.73 50.29
CA GLU A 74 8.98 1.40 50.61
C GLU A 74 7.50 1.32 50.20
N LEU A 75 7.18 0.43 49.26
CA LEU A 75 5.81 0.13 48.86
C LEU A 75 5.11 -0.69 49.94
N ASP A 76 3.88 -0.31 50.28
CA ASP A 76 2.98 -1.16 51.05
C ASP A 76 2.79 -2.52 50.36
N ASP A 77 2.78 -3.60 51.15
CA ASP A 77 2.75 -4.98 50.64
C ASP A 77 1.51 -5.25 49.77
N THR A 78 0.41 -4.54 50.04
CA THR A 78 -0.83 -4.58 49.24
C THR A 78 -0.62 -4.07 47.81
N VAL A 79 0.09 -2.95 47.67
CA VAL A 79 0.38 -2.32 46.37
C VAL A 79 1.44 -3.11 45.61
N ARG A 80 2.45 -3.60 46.33
CA ARG A 80 3.46 -4.52 45.79
C ARG A 80 2.80 -5.75 45.16
N ASN A 81 1.86 -6.39 45.86
CA ASN A 81 1.14 -7.55 45.34
C ASN A 81 0.24 -7.22 44.15
N TRP A 82 -0.43 -6.06 44.18
CA TRP A 82 -1.25 -5.60 43.06
C TRP A 82 -0.45 -5.40 41.77
N ILE A 83 0.73 -4.74 41.84
CA ILE A 83 1.60 -4.51 40.67
C ILE A 83 2.08 -5.83 40.06
N LEU A 84 2.37 -6.84 40.89
CA LEU A 84 2.80 -8.16 40.44
C LEU A 84 1.67 -8.93 39.74
N GLU A 85 0.46 -8.90 40.29
CA GLU A 85 -0.74 -9.50 39.71
C GLU A 85 -1.13 -8.84 38.38
N GLU A 86 -1.18 -7.51 38.34
CA GLU A 86 -1.63 -6.75 37.18
C GLU A 86 -0.59 -6.78 36.05
N GLY A 87 0.71 -6.75 36.39
CA GLY A 87 1.81 -6.92 35.44
C GLY A 87 1.73 -8.26 34.67
N LYS A 88 1.34 -9.36 35.34
CA LYS A 88 1.09 -10.65 34.68
C LYS A 88 -0.07 -10.57 33.67
N LYS A 89 -1.13 -9.82 33.99
CA LYS A 89 -2.27 -9.61 33.07
C LYS A 89 -1.87 -8.77 31.85
N TRP A 90 -1.06 -7.73 32.02
CA TRP A 90 -0.55 -6.91 30.91
C TRP A 90 0.30 -7.74 29.94
N LEU A 91 1.13 -8.64 30.46
CA LEU A 91 1.91 -9.58 29.66
C LEU A 91 1.01 -10.55 28.88
N LYS A 92 -0.01 -11.12 29.54
CA LYS A 92 -0.97 -12.05 28.90
C LYS A 92 -1.80 -11.38 27.80
N ARG A 93 -2.05 -10.08 27.92
CA ARG A 93 -2.79 -9.26 26.94
C ARG A 93 -1.90 -8.58 25.89
N SER A 94 -0.59 -8.86 25.88
CA SER A 94 0.39 -8.28 24.95
C SER A 94 0.49 -6.75 24.98
N PHE A 95 0.12 -6.10 26.10
CA PHE A 95 0.26 -4.64 26.24
C PHE A 95 1.70 -4.21 26.51
N VAL A 96 2.50 -5.09 27.14
CA VAL A 96 3.87 -4.80 27.56
C VAL A 96 4.77 -6.00 27.26
N TYR A 97 5.96 -5.75 26.71
CA TYR A 97 6.96 -6.80 26.46
C TYR A 97 7.70 -7.19 27.76
N PRO A 98 8.23 -8.43 27.87
CA PRO A 98 8.86 -8.92 29.11
C PRO A 98 9.97 -8.01 29.66
N HIS A 99 10.81 -7.43 28.79
CA HIS A 99 11.92 -6.57 29.21
C HIS A 99 11.44 -5.22 29.78
N HIS A 100 10.33 -4.68 29.28
CA HIS A 100 9.70 -3.49 29.85
C HIS A 100 9.13 -3.75 31.25
N LEU A 101 8.53 -4.93 31.47
CA LEU A 101 8.00 -5.31 32.77
C LEU A 101 9.11 -5.44 33.82
N VAL A 102 10.25 -6.03 33.44
CA VAL A 102 11.44 -6.13 34.29
C VAL A 102 11.99 -4.75 34.65
N SER A 103 12.03 -3.81 33.70
CA SER A 103 12.45 -2.43 34.00
C SER A 103 11.48 -1.69 34.94
N ILE A 104 10.18 -1.92 34.79
CA ILE A 104 9.16 -1.33 35.68
C ILE A 104 9.32 -1.88 37.09
N TRP A 105 9.45 -3.20 37.25
CA TRP A 105 9.63 -3.83 38.56
C TRP A 105 10.96 -3.43 39.24
N ARG A 106 12.02 -3.23 38.47
CA ARG A 106 13.30 -2.73 38.98
C ARG A 106 13.19 -1.33 39.56
N ASN A 107 12.42 -0.44 38.93
CA ASN A 107 12.21 0.93 39.42
C ASN A 107 11.51 0.96 40.79
N TYR A 108 10.73 -0.07 41.12
CA TYR A 108 10.00 -0.22 42.37
C TYR A 108 10.65 -1.18 43.38
N GLY A 109 11.91 -1.59 43.15
CA GLY A 109 12.63 -2.48 44.08
C GLY A 109 12.07 -3.91 44.18
N LEU A 110 11.28 -4.35 43.19
CA LEU A 110 10.64 -5.68 43.15
C LEU A 110 11.52 -6.73 42.46
N GLU A 111 12.85 -6.61 42.62
CA GLU A 111 13.83 -7.42 41.88
C GLU A 111 13.66 -8.93 42.12
N ALA A 112 13.23 -9.33 43.33
CA ALA A 112 12.95 -10.73 43.67
C ALA A 112 11.78 -11.34 42.86
N ALA A 113 10.82 -10.53 42.40
CA ALA A 113 9.66 -11.02 41.66
C ALA A 113 9.95 -11.36 40.19
N GLY A 114 11.10 -10.91 39.66
CA GLY A 114 11.60 -11.32 38.34
C GLY A 114 11.85 -12.83 38.23
N SER A 115 12.07 -13.51 39.36
CA SER A 115 12.23 -14.97 39.43
C SER A 115 10.93 -15.77 39.25
N VAL A 116 9.76 -15.12 39.39
CA VAL A 116 8.42 -15.75 39.31
C VAL A 116 7.81 -15.61 37.90
N LEU A 117 8.42 -14.81 37.01
CA LEU A 117 8.04 -14.82 35.61
C LEU A 117 8.34 -16.21 35.04
N PRO A 118 7.41 -16.81 34.26
CA PRO A 118 7.78 -17.99 33.50
C PRO A 118 9.03 -17.60 32.70
N PRO A 119 10.08 -18.44 32.67
CA PRO A 119 11.27 -18.14 31.90
C PRO A 119 10.76 -17.69 30.54
N VAL A 120 11.16 -16.47 30.11
CA VAL A 120 10.89 -16.03 28.74
C VAL A 120 11.31 -17.23 27.92
N LYS A 121 10.34 -17.91 27.28
CA LYS A 121 10.64 -19.08 26.46
C LYS A 121 11.54 -18.51 25.39
N ALA A 122 12.85 -18.58 25.63
CA ALA A 122 13.86 -18.33 24.63
C ALA A 122 13.39 -19.19 23.48
N LYS A 123 13.05 -18.53 22.37
CA LYS A 123 12.42 -19.15 21.21
C LYS A 123 13.09 -20.48 21.01
N ASP A 124 12.36 -21.57 21.29
CA ASP A 124 12.97 -22.90 21.51
C ASP A 124 13.98 -23.12 20.39
N PRO A 125 15.28 -23.30 20.66
CA PRO A 125 16.27 -23.42 19.59
C PRO A 125 15.94 -24.57 18.62
N LYS A 126 15.09 -25.52 19.04
CA LYS A 126 14.47 -26.55 18.17
C LYS A 126 13.52 -25.97 17.11
N SER A 127 12.85 -24.85 17.39
CA SER A 127 12.02 -24.10 16.41
C SER A 127 12.87 -23.51 15.29
N LEU A 128 14.05 -22.95 15.57
CA LEU A 128 14.93 -22.41 14.55
C LEU A 128 15.44 -23.52 13.62
N ILE A 129 15.91 -24.63 14.20
CA ILE A 129 16.35 -25.82 13.46
C ILE A 129 15.20 -26.36 12.60
N LYS A 130 13.98 -26.48 13.16
CA LYS A 130 12.78 -26.92 12.42
C LYS A 130 12.42 -25.99 11.26
N THR A 131 12.55 -24.67 11.44
CA THR A 131 12.30 -23.70 10.36
C THR A 131 13.36 -23.83 9.25
N ILE A 132 14.65 -23.93 9.59
CA ILE A 132 15.72 -24.11 8.60
C ILE A 132 15.57 -25.43 7.84
N LEU A 133 15.22 -26.52 8.54
CA LEU A 133 14.94 -27.82 7.92
C LEU A 133 13.71 -27.78 6.99
N THR A 134 12.66 -27.04 7.36
CA THR A 134 11.47 -26.88 6.52
C THR A 134 11.80 -26.11 5.24
N ILE A 135 12.56 -25.01 5.35
CA ILE A 135 13.03 -24.23 4.19
C ILE A 135 13.91 -25.10 3.27
N GLY A 136 14.83 -25.87 3.84
CA GLY A 136 15.66 -26.81 3.09
C GLY A 136 14.85 -27.92 2.41
N ALA A 137 13.85 -28.49 3.09
CA ALA A 137 12.97 -29.52 2.54
C ALA A 137 12.11 -28.99 1.39
N VAL A 138 11.62 -27.76 1.49
CA VAL A 138 10.93 -27.07 0.39
C VAL A 138 11.87 -26.86 -0.80
N LEU A 139 13.12 -26.42 -0.57
CA LEU A 139 14.11 -26.22 -1.65
C LEU A 139 14.51 -27.54 -2.34
N ILE A 140 14.66 -28.63 -1.58
CA ILE A 140 14.90 -29.97 -2.14
C ILE A 140 13.66 -30.48 -2.89
N GLY A 141 12.46 -30.32 -2.31
CA GLY A 141 11.21 -30.67 -2.98
C GLY A 141 11.06 -29.94 -4.31
N LEU A 142 11.40 -28.64 -4.34
CA LEU A 142 11.49 -27.86 -5.59
C LEU A 142 12.52 -28.46 -6.55
N GLY A 143 13.70 -28.85 -6.05
CA GLY A 143 14.74 -29.52 -6.83
C GLY A 143 14.29 -30.87 -7.42
N ILE A 144 13.54 -31.68 -6.68
CA ILE A 144 12.99 -32.97 -7.13
C ILE A 144 11.91 -32.77 -8.18
N ILE A 145 11.02 -31.79 -7.98
CA ILE A 145 10.02 -31.41 -8.99
C ILE A 145 10.74 -31.00 -10.28
N LEU A 146 11.80 -30.20 -10.19
CA LEU A 146 12.64 -29.81 -11.33
C LEU A 146 13.37 -31.00 -11.96
N PHE A 147 13.79 -32.00 -11.16
CA PHE A 147 14.41 -33.23 -11.67
C PHE A 147 13.42 -34.15 -12.39
N ILE A 148 12.23 -34.37 -11.85
CA ILE A 148 11.16 -35.13 -12.52
C ILE A 148 10.76 -34.40 -13.80
N ALA A 149 10.60 -33.08 -13.74
CA ALA A 149 10.36 -32.25 -14.92
C ALA A 149 11.48 -32.41 -15.97
N SER A 150 12.75 -32.55 -15.55
CA SER A 150 13.87 -32.77 -16.47
C SER A 150 13.89 -34.16 -17.13
N ASN A 151 13.29 -35.18 -16.50
CA ASN A 151 13.21 -36.54 -17.03
C ASN A 151 11.86 -36.86 -17.72
N TRP A 152 10.93 -35.91 -17.70
CA TRP A 152 9.55 -36.02 -18.22
C TRP A 152 9.47 -36.53 -19.68
N GLN A 153 10.49 -36.24 -20.48
CA GLN A 153 10.55 -36.63 -21.89
C GLN A 153 10.64 -38.15 -22.10
N ARG A 154 11.10 -38.93 -21.11
CA ARG A 154 11.32 -40.39 -21.25
C ARG A 154 10.06 -41.25 -21.08
N PHE A 155 8.98 -40.71 -20.50
CA PHE A 155 7.75 -41.49 -20.29
C PHE A 155 6.89 -41.57 -21.56
N PRO A 156 6.32 -42.75 -21.93
CA PRO A 156 5.44 -42.88 -23.09
C PRO A 156 4.12 -42.11 -22.90
N ASN A 157 3.59 -41.58 -23.99
CA ASN A 157 2.42 -40.69 -23.98
C ASN A 157 1.14 -41.35 -23.44
N SER A 158 0.91 -42.65 -23.73
CA SER A 158 -0.22 -43.41 -23.20
C SER A 158 -0.21 -43.51 -21.68
N MET A 159 0.96 -43.75 -21.07
CA MET A 159 1.12 -43.82 -19.61
C MET A 159 0.86 -42.47 -18.94
N LYS A 160 1.31 -41.36 -19.57
CA LYS A 160 1.03 -40.00 -19.11
C LYS A 160 -0.48 -39.71 -19.08
N ILE A 161 -1.20 -40.03 -20.15
CA ILE A 161 -2.65 -39.77 -20.27
C ILE A 161 -3.47 -40.69 -19.35
N ILE A 162 -3.19 -42.00 -19.35
CA ILE A 162 -3.90 -42.97 -18.51
C ILE A 162 -3.67 -42.64 -17.04
N GLY A 163 -2.42 -42.39 -16.63
CA GLY A 163 -2.08 -42.02 -15.26
C GLY A 163 -2.81 -40.76 -14.80
N SER A 164 -2.83 -39.71 -15.64
CA SER A 164 -3.55 -38.47 -15.33
C SER A 164 -5.06 -38.69 -15.24
N THR A 165 -5.65 -39.45 -16.18
CA THR A 165 -7.09 -39.74 -16.20
C THR A 165 -7.53 -40.57 -15.00
N VAL A 166 -6.79 -41.64 -14.69
CA VAL A 166 -7.05 -42.50 -13.53
C VAL A 166 -6.93 -41.69 -12.24
N SER A 167 -5.92 -40.83 -12.12
CA SER A 167 -5.77 -39.96 -10.96
C SER A 167 -6.97 -39.02 -10.79
N THR A 168 -7.46 -38.41 -11.88
CA THR A 168 -8.63 -37.53 -11.84
C THR A 168 -9.89 -38.27 -11.36
N LEU A 169 -10.15 -39.46 -11.93
CA LEU A 169 -11.29 -40.29 -11.53
C LEU A 169 -11.17 -40.79 -10.09
N ALA A 170 -9.97 -41.16 -9.65
CA ALA A 170 -9.71 -41.60 -8.30
C ALA A 170 -10.01 -40.49 -7.28
N PHE A 171 -9.59 -39.24 -7.53
CA PHE A 171 -9.91 -38.12 -6.65
C PHE A 171 -11.41 -37.80 -6.61
N LEU A 172 -12.09 -37.86 -7.75
CA LEU A 172 -13.54 -37.64 -7.83
C LEU A 172 -14.29 -38.74 -7.06
N HIS A 173 -13.95 -40.00 -7.29
CA HIS A 173 -14.57 -41.15 -6.62
C HIS A 173 -14.28 -41.15 -5.12
N ALA A 174 -13.04 -40.88 -4.71
CA ALA A 174 -12.68 -40.76 -3.31
C ALA A 174 -13.47 -39.64 -2.62
N GLY A 175 -13.61 -38.48 -3.26
CA GLY A 175 -14.42 -37.38 -2.74
C GLY A 175 -15.89 -37.76 -2.56
N TYR A 176 -16.47 -38.47 -3.53
CA TYR A 176 -17.84 -38.97 -3.47
C TYR A 176 -18.03 -40.01 -2.36
N TYR A 177 -17.15 -41.02 -2.30
CA TYR A 177 -17.19 -42.08 -1.30
C TYR A 177 -17.06 -41.54 0.12
N VAL A 178 -16.10 -40.63 0.33
CA VAL A 178 -15.89 -39.96 1.62
C VAL A 178 -17.14 -39.19 2.06
N ARG A 179 -17.82 -38.51 1.13
CA ARG A 179 -19.07 -37.80 1.41
C ARG A 179 -20.20 -38.75 1.79
N GLU A 180 -20.42 -39.80 1.00
CA GLU A 180 -21.52 -40.75 1.18
C GLU A 180 -21.37 -41.53 2.50
N LYS A 181 -20.15 -41.97 2.81
CA LYS A 181 -19.84 -42.70 4.05
C LYS A 181 -19.58 -41.80 5.26
N SER A 182 -19.69 -40.47 5.10
CA SER A 182 -19.39 -39.47 6.15
C SER A 182 -18.02 -39.69 6.81
N PHE A 183 -17.03 -40.10 6.01
CA PHE A 183 -15.71 -40.49 6.51
C PHE A 183 -14.82 -39.26 6.70
N GLY A 184 -14.80 -38.69 7.92
CA GLY A 184 -13.92 -37.57 8.25
C GLY A 184 -14.53 -36.18 7.95
N PRO A 185 -13.71 -35.10 8.04
CA PRO A 185 -14.21 -33.74 8.02
C PRO A 185 -14.72 -33.32 6.63
N LYS A 186 -15.79 -32.51 6.58
CA LYS A 186 -16.36 -31.95 5.33
C LYS A 186 -15.31 -31.24 4.45
N HIS A 187 -14.26 -30.70 5.04
CA HIS A 187 -13.15 -30.07 4.32
C HIS A 187 -12.36 -31.06 3.46
N LEU A 188 -12.27 -32.33 3.86
CA LEU A 188 -11.59 -33.38 3.08
C LEU A 188 -12.34 -33.65 1.78
N THR A 189 -13.66 -33.81 1.84
CA THR A 189 -14.51 -33.94 0.64
C THR A 189 -14.34 -32.77 -0.31
N ASN A 190 -14.39 -31.54 0.22
CA ASN A 190 -14.23 -30.32 -0.59
C ASN A 190 -12.83 -30.26 -1.23
N ALA A 191 -11.79 -30.64 -0.49
CA ALA A 191 -10.43 -30.70 -1.03
C ALA A 191 -10.31 -31.75 -2.15
N LEU A 192 -10.89 -32.94 -1.99
CA LEU A 192 -10.88 -33.99 -3.02
C LEU A 192 -11.61 -33.56 -4.29
N PHE A 193 -12.77 -32.90 -4.16
CA PHE A 193 -13.47 -32.34 -5.32
C PHE A 193 -12.70 -31.20 -5.98
N LEU A 194 -12.08 -30.31 -5.20
CA LEU A 194 -11.22 -29.27 -5.73
C LEU A 194 -10.04 -29.86 -6.52
N ILE A 195 -9.35 -30.85 -5.94
CA ILE A 195 -8.25 -31.55 -6.59
C ILE A 195 -8.75 -32.20 -7.88
N SER A 196 -9.91 -32.87 -7.87
CA SER A 196 -10.46 -33.49 -9.08
C SER A 196 -10.70 -32.46 -10.20
N ILE A 197 -11.22 -31.26 -9.90
CA ILE A 197 -11.41 -30.18 -10.88
C ILE A 197 -10.07 -29.73 -11.46
N PHE A 198 -9.03 -29.57 -10.63
CA PHE A 198 -7.69 -29.22 -11.11
C PHE A 198 -7.03 -30.36 -11.91
N SER A 199 -7.25 -31.61 -11.52
CA SER A 199 -6.76 -32.78 -12.26
C SER A 199 -7.44 -32.91 -13.62
N ILE A 200 -8.73 -32.54 -13.77
CA ILE A 200 -9.39 -32.42 -15.09
C ILE A 200 -8.58 -31.46 -15.98
N GLY A 201 -8.29 -30.25 -15.50
CA GLY A 201 -7.50 -29.24 -16.20
C GLY A 201 -6.10 -29.73 -16.56
N SER A 202 -5.43 -30.40 -15.62
CA SER A 202 -4.11 -31.00 -15.83
C SER A 202 -4.14 -32.07 -16.93
N THR A 203 -5.16 -32.93 -16.95
CA THR A 203 -5.29 -33.99 -17.97
C THR A 203 -5.49 -33.40 -19.35
N ILE A 204 -6.39 -32.41 -19.52
CA ILE A 204 -6.62 -31.81 -20.83
C ILE A 204 -5.40 -31.01 -21.33
N ALA A 205 -4.68 -30.31 -20.44
CA ALA A 205 -3.46 -29.59 -20.79
C ALA A 205 -2.34 -30.55 -21.23
N LEU A 206 -2.22 -31.67 -20.53
CA LEU A 206 -1.28 -32.74 -20.86
C LEU A 206 -1.59 -33.38 -22.22
N ILE A 207 -2.87 -33.66 -22.51
CA ILE A 207 -3.32 -34.15 -23.81
C ILE A 207 -2.95 -33.13 -24.90
N SER A 208 -3.23 -31.84 -24.66
CA SER A 208 -2.90 -30.77 -25.60
C SER A 208 -1.41 -30.73 -25.92
N GLN A 209 -0.55 -30.83 -24.89
CA GLN A 209 0.90 -30.85 -25.04
C GLN A 209 1.41 -32.09 -25.81
N ILE A 210 0.85 -33.26 -25.52
CA ILE A 210 1.25 -34.54 -26.15
C ILE A 210 0.93 -34.57 -27.64
N TYR A 211 -0.25 -34.08 -28.01
CA TYR A 211 -0.74 -34.11 -29.40
C TYR A 211 -0.42 -32.84 -30.18
N HIS A 212 0.41 -31.96 -29.62
CA HIS A 212 0.77 -30.67 -30.22
C HIS A 212 -0.46 -29.84 -30.65
N VAL A 213 -1.58 -30.00 -29.95
CA VAL A 213 -2.71 -29.07 -30.03
C VAL A 213 -2.26 -27.80 -29.33
N GLU A 214 -2.52 -26.63 -29.92
CA GLU A 214 -2.13 -25.33 -29.37
C GLU A 214 -2.61 -25.16 -27.91
N ALA A 215 -1.77 -25.57 -26.96
CA ALA A 215 -2.11 -25.68 -25.55
C ALA A 215 -2.18 -24.31 -24.86
N ASP A 216 -1.60 -23.30 -25.51
CA ASP A 216 -1.67 -21.90 -25.08
C ASP A 216 -2.99 -21.24 -25.51
N SER A 217 -3.87 -21.97 -26.22
CA SER A 217 -5.15 -21.46 -26.70
C SER A 217 -6.18 -21.24 -25.60
N TYR A 218 -7.04 -20.24 -25.80
CA TYR A 218 -8.21 -19.95 -24.97
C TYR A 218 -9.20 -21.13 -24.84
N ILE A 219 -9.14 -22.09 -25.77
CA ILE A 219 -10.00 -23.28 -25.81
C ILE A 219 -9.79 -24.13 -24.56
N LEU A 220 -8.57 -24.23 -24.04
CA LEU A 220 -8.23 -25.06 -22.88
C LEU A 220 -9.02 -24.66 -21.62
N PRO A 221 -8.92 -23.41 -21.10
CA PRO A 221 -9.72 -22.99 -19.96
C PRO A 221 -11.21 -22.93 -20.27
N LEU A 222 -11.61 -22.73 -21.54
CA LEU A 222 -13.01 -22.76 -21.94
C LEU A 222 -13.63 -24.15 -21.70
N ILE A 223 -13.00 -25.20 -22.25
CA ILE A 223 -13.43 -26.59 -22.07
C ILE A 223 -13.35 -26.99 -20.60
N TRP A 224 -12.28 -26.59 -19.89
CA TRP A 224 -12.12 -26.88 -18.47
C TRP A 224 -13.29 -26.34 -17.65
N GLY A 225 -13.71 -25.09 -17.89
CA GLY A 225 -14.86 -24.50 -17.19
C GLY A 225 -16.15 -25.29 -17.41
N PHE A 226 -16.39 -25.78 -18.63
CA PHE A 226 -17.54 -26.65 -18.91
C PHE A 226 -17.44 -28.01 -18.20
N LEU A 227 -16.25 -28.62 -18.17
CA LEU A 227 -16.02 -29.90 -17.49
C LEU A 227 -16.09 -29.80 -15.95
N ALA A 228 -16.00 -28.59 -15.38
CA ALA A 228 -16.24 -28.36 -13.96
C ALA A 228 -17.74 -28.30 -13.61
N LEU A 229 -18.64 -28.02 -14.57
CA LEU A 229 -20.08 -27.90 -14.30
C LEU A 229 -20.76 -29.19 -13.82
N PRO A 230 -20.42 -30.39 -14.32
CA PRO A 230 -20.97 -31.64 -13.77
C PRO A 230 -20.70 -31.79 -12.26
N VAL A 231 -19.51 -31.41 -11.78
CA VAL A 231 -19.17 -31.45 -10.34
C VAL A 231 -20.05 -30.47 -9.55
N PHE A 232 -20.39 -29.33 -10.16
CA PHE A 232 -21.33 -28.39 -9.56
C PHE A 232 -22.78 -28.94 -9.54
N PHE A 233 -23.32 -29.39 -10.68
CA PHE A 233 -24.74 -29.77 -10.81
C PHE A 233 -25.09 -31.12 -10.18
N PHE A 234 -24.21 -32.12 -10.29
CA PHE A 234 -24.51 -33.47 -9.79
C PHE A 234 -24.04 -33.69 -8.35
N LEU A 235 -23.04 -32.94 -7.89
CA LEU A 235 -22.46 -33.09 -6.56
C LEU A 235 -22.66 -31.86 -5.68
N ASP A 236 -23.51 -30.90 -6.07
CA ASP A 236 -23.82 -29.68 -5.31
C ASP A 236 -22.58 -28.95 -4.75
N TYR A 237 -21.45 -29.04 -5.44
CA TYR A 237 -20.19 -28.45 -5.00
C TYR A 237 -20.10 -27.01 -5.52
N PHE A 238 -20.68 -26.06 -4.76
CA PHE A 238 -20.73 -24.64 -5.12
C PHE A 238 -19.40 -24.04 -5.60
N PRO A 239 -18.22 -24.32 -5.02
CA PRO A 239 -16.96 -23.76 -5.53
C PRO A 239 -16.67 -24.09 -7.00
N ALA A 240 -17.20 -25.19 -7.55
CA ALA A 240 -17.00 -25.53 -8.96
C ALA A 240 -17.57 -24.47 -9.93
N ILE A 241 -18.69 -23.81 -9.62
CA ILE A 241 -19.25 -22.77 -10.50
C ILE A 241 -18.42 -21.48 -10.45
N TYR A 242 -17.81 -21.17 -9.30
CA TYR A 242 -16.85 -20.05 -9.18
C TYR A 242 -15.59 -20.32 -10.01
N ILE A 243 -15.07 -21.55 -9.94
CA ILE A 243 -13.91 -21.98 -10.74
C ILE A 243 -14.26 -21.95 -12.23
N ALA A 244 -15.43 -22.47 -12.62
CA ALA A 244 -15.87 -22.43 -14.01
C ALA A 244 -15.98 -21.00 -14.55
N SER A 245 -16.58 -20.08 -13.79
CA SER A 245 -16.65 -18.67 -14.17
C SER A 245 -15.27 -18.03 -14.30
N GLY A 246 -14.35 -18.31 -13.37
CA GLY A 246 -12.97 -17.83 -13.42
C GLY A 246 -12.18 -18.39 -14.62
N LEU A 247 -12.40 -19.66 -14.97
CA LEU A 247 -11.80 -20.28 -16.16
C LEU A 247 -12.35 -19.69 -17.46
N TRP A 248 -13.65 -19.37 -17.53
CA TRP A 248 -14.20 -18.68 -18.70
C TRP A 248 -13.74 -17.23 -18.82
N LEU A 249 -13.48 -16.55 -17.71
CA LEU A 249 -12.78 -15.25 -17.73
C LEU A 249 -11.35 -15.43 -18.25
N LEU A 250 -10.62 -16.44 -17.78
CA LEU A 250 -9.26 -16.73 -18.28
C LEU A 250 -9.29 -17.02 -19.79
N ALA A 251 -10.24 -17.82 -20.26
CA ALA A 251 -10.47 -18.05 -21.69
C ALA A 251 -10.73 -16.75 -22.43
N ASN A 252 -11.53 -15.84 -21.86
CA ASN A 252 -11.77 -14.53 -22.46
C ASN A 252 -10.46 -13.74 -22.63
N VAL A 253 -9.65 -13.66 -21.58
CA VAL A 253 -8.36 -12.95 -21.60
C VAL A 253 -7.40 -13.56 -22.63
N LEU A 254 -7.27 -14.89 -22.65
CA LEU A 254 -6.40 -15.56 -23.61
C LEU A 254 -6.89 -15.39 -25.04
N TYR A 255 -8.20 -15.43 -25.28
CA TYR A 255 -8.77 -15.23 -26.61
C TYR A 255 -8.40 -13.84 -27.13
N GLN A 256 -8.59 -12.81 -26.30
CA GLN A 256 -8.22 -11.44 -26.65
C GLN A 256 -6.72 -11.32 -26.96
N SER A 257 -5.87 -11.96 -26.15
CA SER A 257 -4.43 -11.93 -26.34
C SER A 257 -3.96 -12.64 -27.61
N LEU A 258 -4.63 -13.70 -28.04
CA LEU A 258 -4.21 -14.53 -29.18
C LEU A 258 -4.81 -14.05 -30.49
N ILE A 259 -6.12 -13.79 -30.49
CA ILE A 259 -6.89 -13.51 -31.71
C ILE A 259 -6.97 -12.01 -31.97
N GLY A 260 -6.80 -11.17 -30.94
CA GLY A 260 -6.92 -9.73 -31.11
C GLY A 260 -8.34 -9.29 -31.49
N THR A 261 -9.36 -10.00 -31.03
CA THR A 261 -10.77 -9.54 -31.05
C THR A 261 -11.42 -9.82 -29.70
N ALA A 262 -12.47 -9.08 -29.32
CA ALA A 262 -13.18 -9.37 -28.09
C ALA A 262 -14.03 -10.64 -28.24
N PRO A 263 -13.96 -11.59 -27.29
CA PRO A 263 -14.71 -12.83 -27.34
C PRO A 263 -16.18 -12.59 -27.02
N TRP A 264 -17.06 -13.12 -27.87
CA TRP A 264 -18.50 -13.07 -27.70
C TRP A 264 -19.04 -14.11 -26.70
N PHE A 265 -18.28 -15.17 -26.37
CA PHE A 265 -18.78 -16.29 -25.57
C PHE A 265 -18.94 -15.95 -24.08
N TYR A 266 -18.01 -15.22 -23.47
CA TYR A 266 -18.09 -14.86 -22.05
C TYR A 266 -19.31 -13.97 -21.73
N PRO A 267 -19.65 -12.92 -22.52
CA PRO A 267 -20.87 -12.16 -22.25
C PRO A 267 -22.15 -12.99 -22.41
N LEU A 268 -22.20 -13.91 -23.37
CA LEU A 268 -23.33 -14.84 -23.51
C LEU A 268 -23.46 -15.75 -22.27
N LEU A 269 -22.35 -16.29 -21.76
CA LEU A 269 -22.36 -17.11 -20.55
C LEU A 269 -22.74 -16.29 -19.32
N LEU A 270 -22.24 -15.07 -19.21
CA LEU A 270 -22.51 -14.16 -18.11
C LEU A 270 -24.01 -13.78 -18.07
N LEU A 271 -24.54 -13.26 -19.16
CA LEU A 271 -25.92 -12.77 -19.26
C LEU A 271 -26.95 -13.90 -19.37
N GLY A 272 -26.62 -14.97 -20.08
CA GLY A 272 -27.54 -16.09 -20.35
C GLY A 272 -27.60 -17.12 -19.23
N PHE A 273 -26.51 -17.31 -18.46
CA PHE A 273 -26.43 -18.38 -17.48
C PHE A 273 -26.02 -17.89 -16.08
N LEU A 274 -24.83 -17.29 -15.93
CA LEU A 274 -24.23 -17.00 -14.62
C LEU A 274 -25.07 -16.00 -13.80
N LEU A 275 -25.54 -14.93 -14.43
CA LEU A 275 -26.32 -13.89 -13.75
C LEU A 275 -27.77 -14.33 -13.45
N PRO A 276 -28.54 -14.92 -14.38
CA PRO A 276 -29.84 -15.51 -14.07
C PRO A 276 -29.77 -16.55 -12.95
N TYR A 277 -28.71 -17.37 -12.95
CA TYR A 277 -28.47 -18.34 -11.88
C TYR A 277 -28.27 -17.65 -10.52
N SER A 278 -27.37 -16.65 -10.45
CA SER A 278 -27.10 -15.89 -9.22
C SER A 278 -28.37 -15.21 -8.68
N ALA A 279 -29.20 -14.65 -9.56
CA ALA A 279 -30.43 -13.97 -9.19
C ALA A 279 -31.51 -14.95 -8.68
N ARG A 280 -31.64 -16.14 -9.30
CA ARG A 280 -32.57 -17.19 -8.85
C ARG A 280 -32.18 -17.76 -7.49
N LYS A 281 -30.89 -17.99 -7.26
CA LYS A 281 -30.37 -18.56 -6.00
C LYS A 281 -30.14 -17.53 -4.90
N LYS A 282 -30.30 -16.24 -5.20
CA LYS A 282 -30.03 -15.10 -4.29
C LYS A 282 -28.59 -15.13 -3.72
N ASP A 283 -27.64 -15.65 -4.50
CA ASP A 283 -26.21 -15.65 -4.11
C ASP A 283 -25.57 -14.32 -4.50
N GLU A 284 -25.51 -13.40 -3.53
CA GLU A 284 -24.92 -12.07 -3.73
C GLU A 284 -23.41 -12.12 -3.96
N ASN A 285 -22.71 -13.08 -3.34
CA ASN A 285 -21.26 -13.21 -3.49
C ASN A 285 -20.93 -13.63 -4.92
N PHE A 286 -21.65 -14.62 -5.45
CA PHE A 286 -21.47 -15.06 -6.83
C PHE A 286 -21.79 -13.93 -7.81
N PHE A 287 -22.86 -13.16 -7.57
CA PHE A 287 -23.20 -12.00 -8.39
C PHE A 287 -22.07 -10.96 -8.39
N ASN A 288 -21.55 -10.60 -7.21
CA ASN A 288 -20.47 -9.61 -7.07
C ASN A 288 -19.16 -10.07 -7.73
N VAL A 289 -18.79 -11.35 -7.61
CA VAL A 289 -17.61 -11.92 -8.27
C VAL A 289 -17.73 -11.82 -9.79
N ASN A 290 -18.87 -12.22 -10.35
CA ASN A 290 -19.10 -12.12 -11.80
C ASN A 290 -19.14 -10.67 -12.30
N LEU A 291 -19.53 -9.73 -11.44
CA LEU A 291 -19.44 -8.31 -11.75
C LEU A 291 -18.00 -7.81 -11.81
N VAL A 292 -17.14 -8.26 -10.90
CA VAL A 292 -15.69 -7.96 -10.97
C VAL A 292 -15.10 -8.54 -12.25
N PHE A 293 -15.48 -9.78 -12.60
CA PHE A 293 -15.00 -10.41 -13.84
C PHE A 293 -15.48 -9.68 -15.10
N LEU A 294 -16.71 -9.16 -15.09
CA LEU A 294 -17.21 -8.28 -16.14
C LEU A 294 -16.35 -7.01 -16.31
N MET A 295 -15.92 -6.40 -15.20
CA MET A 295 -15.02 -5.24 -15.24
C MET A 295 -13.63 -5.61 -15.79
N VAL A 296 -13.11 -6.79 -15.44
CA VAL A 296 -11.85 -7.30 -16.01
C VAL A 296 -12.01 -7.51 -17.53
N ALA A 297 -13.06 -8.19 -17.98
CA ALA A 297 -13.31 -8.42 -19.40
C ALA A 297 -13.46 -7.11 -20.18
N LEU A 298 -14.17 -6.13 -19.62
CA LEU A 298 -14.28 -4.79 -20.19
C LEU A 298 -12.91 -4.12 -20.28
N SER A 299 -12.08 -4.18 -19.24
CA SER A 299 -10.73 -3.58 -19.26
C SER A 299 -9.85 -4.15 -20.38
N MET A 300 -9.97 -5.45 -20.67
CA MET A 300 -9.17 -6.11 -21.70
C MET A 300 -9.49 -5.61 -23.12
N THR A 301 -10.72 -5.10 -23.35
CA THR A 301 -11.08 -4.54 -24.67
C THR A 301 -10.14 -3.40 -25.09
N THR A 302 -9.55 -2.68 -24.14
CA THR A 302 -8.56 -1.60 -24.40
C THR A 302 -7.25 -2.11 -25.01
N ILE A 303 -6.89 -3.37 -24.78
CA ILE A 303 -5.69 -3.98 -25.35
C ILE A 303 -5.95 -4.25 -26.83
N VAL A 304 -7.13 -4.80 -27.12
CA VAL A 304 -7.56 -5.20 -28.45
C VAL A 304 -8.08 -4.03 -29.28
N LYS A 305 -8.38 -2.90 -28.62
CA LYS A 305 -9.04 -1.73 -29.22
C LYS A 305 -10.40 -2.10 -29.79
N ASP A 306 -11.18 -2.95 -29.11
CA ASP A 306 -12.51 -3.33 -29.58
C ASP A 306 -13.58 -2.40 -28.99
N PHE A 307 -13.87 -1.32 -29.71
CA PHE A 307 -14.84 -0.32 -29.27
C PHE A 307 -16.27 -0.88 -29.19
N VAL A 308 -16.67 -1.74 -30.12
CA VAL A 308 -18.02 -2.31 -30.16
C VAL A 308 -18.25 -3.18 -28.94
N ALA A 309 -17.31 -4.08 -28.64
CA ALA A 309 -17.39 -4.91 -27.45
C ALA A 309 -17.41 -4.05 -26.19
N SER A 310 -16.52 -3.06 -26.06
CA SER A 310 -16.50 -2.17 -24.89
C SER A 310 -17.84 -1.45 -24.67
N SER A 311 -18.54 -1.09 -25.76
CA SER A 311 -19.87 -0.47 -25.71
C SER A 311 -20.93 -1.44 -25.17
N ILE A 312 -20.94 -2.68 -25.66
CA ILE A 312 -21.85 -3.73 -25.18
C ILE A 312 -21.61 -4.01 -23.69
N TRP A 313 -20.34 -4.10 -23.29
CA TRP A 313 -19.95 -4.37 -21.90
C TRP A 313 -20.36 -3.25 -20.96
N VAL A 314 -20.14 -1.98 -21.31
CA VAL A 314 -20.57 -0.84 -20.49
C VAL A 314 -22.08 -0.72 -20.41
N LEU A 315 -22.81 -0.96 -21.51
CA LEU A 315 -24.27 -0.96 -21.49
C LEU A 315 -24.82 -2.08 -20.60
N SER A 316 -24.22 -3.29 -20.70
CA SER A 316 -24.58 -4.43 -19.85
C SER A 316 -24.34 -4.11 -18.37
N LEU A 317 -23.17 -3.55 -18.05
CA LEU A 317 -22.83 -3.09 -16.70
C LEU A 317 -23.87 -2.06 -16.21
N THR A 318 -24.15 -1.02 -17.00
CA THR A 318 -25.09 0.04 -16.62
C THR A 318 -26.51 -0.50 -16.39
N TYR A 319 -26.97 -1.41 -17.24
CA TYR A 319 -28.27 -2.07 -17.08
C TYR A 319 -28.35 -2.90 -15.80
N LEU A 320 -27.33 -3.72 -15.54
CA LEU A 320 -27.27 -4.58 -14.35
C LEU A 320 -27.25 -3.73 -13.07
N LEU A 321 -26.52 -2.63 -13.11
CA LEU A 321 -26.32 -1.76 -11.96
C LEU A 321 -27.50 -0.84 -11.67
N LYS A 322 -28.35 -0.56 -12.65
CA LYS A 322 -29.64 0.12 -12.43
C LYS A 322 -30.59 -0.66 -11.51
N ARG A 323 -30.44 -1.99 -11.41
CA ARG A 323 -31.29 -2.86 -10.57
C ARG A 323 -30.93 -2.82 -9.08
N LYS A 324 -29.70 -2.42 -8.73
CA LYS A 324 -29.26 -2.30 -7.33
C LYS A 324 -28.88 -0.85 -7.03
N LYS A 325 -29.70 -0.15 -6.24
CA LYS A 325 -29.52 1.27 -5.88
C LYS A 325 -28.46 1.49 -4.79
N THR A 326 -27.22 1.05 -5.00
CA THR A 326 -26.12 1.35 -4.06
C THR A 326 -25.04 2.20 -4.72
N GLU A 327 -24.38 3.04 -3.93
CA GLU A 327 -23.32 3.95 -4.41
C GLU A 327 -22.16 3.21 -5.07
N LEU A 328 -21.79 2.03 -4.54
CA LEU A 328 -20.73 1.19 -5.11
C LEU A 328 -20.95 0.90 -6.60
N TYR A 329 -22.20 0.69 -6.98
CA TYR A 329 -22.56 0.41 -8.36
C TYR A 329 -22.46 1.65 -9.26
N GLU A 330 -22.72 2.85 -8.75
CA GLU A 330 -22.50 4.08 -9.52
C GLU A 330 -21.01 4.26 -9.85
N TYR A 331 -20.09 3.98 -8.91
CA TYR A 331 -18.64 4.00 -9.18
C TYR A 331 -18.20 2.97 -10.22
N LEU A 332 -18.80 1.78 -10.21
CA LEU A 332 -18.52 0.76 -11.20
C LEU A 332 -18.98 1.21 -12.59
N VAL A 333 -20.17 1.82 -12.71
CA VAL A 333 -20.61 2.42 -13.98
C VAL A 333 -19.65 3.52 -14.44
N MET A 334 -19.20 4.39 -13.54
CA MET A 334 -18.20 5.42 -13.87
C MET A 334 -16.92 4.81 -14.44
N ALA A 335 -16.37 3.79 -13.77
CA ALA A 335 -15.18 3.09 -14.22
C ALA A 335 -15.40 2.36 -15.56
N GLY A 336 -16.60 1.83 -15.80
CA GLY A 336 -16.96 1.25 -17.08
C GLY A 336 -16.90 2.27 -18.22
N PHE A 337 -17.56 3.42 -18.04
CA PHE A 337 -17.51 4.50 -19.03
C PHE A 337 -16.11 5.06 -19.25
N PHE A 338 -15.27 5.10 -18.21
CA PHE A 338 -13.85 5.45 -18.33
C PHE A 338 -13.13 4.50 -19.30
N ILE A 339 -13.27 3.18 -19.11
CA ILE A 339 -12.68 2.17 -20.00
C ILE A 339 -13.20 2.31 -21.43
N TRP A 340 -14.49 2.59 -21.60
CA TRP A 340 -15.08 2.85 -22.91
C TRP A 340 -14.52 4.11 -23.57
N ASN A 341 -14.22 5.16 -22.80
CA ASN A 341 -13.55 6.34 -23.33
C ASN A 341 -12.12 6.03 -23.83
N ILE A 342 -11.34 5.23 -23.08
CA ILE A 342 -10.02 4.75 -23.53
C ILE A 342 -10.13 4.05 -24.89
N ASN A 343 -11.05 3.10 -25.00
CA ASN A 343 -11.30 2.38 -26.25
C ASN A 343 -11.69 3.30 -27.40
N PHE A 344 -12.59 4.25 -27.14
CA PHE A 344 -13.00 5.23 -28.15
C PHE A 344 -11.78 6.00 -28.66
N VAL A 345 -10.95 6.52 -27.76
CA VAL A 345 -9.77 7.32 -28.12
C VAL A 345 -8.79 6.49 -28.96
N GLN A 346 -8.57 5.23 -28.60
CA GLN A 346 -7.70 4.33 -29.37
C GLN A 346 -8.21 4.04 -30.79
N ASN A 347 -9.53 3.91 -30.98
CA ASN A 347 -10.16 3.62 -32.27
C ASN A 347 -10.37 4.85 -33.14
N PHE A 348 -10.81 5.95 -32.53
CA PHE A 348 -11.21 7.18 -33.19
C PHE A 348 -10.24 8.31 -32.87
N GLY A 349 -8.95 8.04 -32.97
CA GLY A 349 -7.90 8.95 -32.52
C GLY A 349 -7.81 10.32 -33.22
N ARG A 350 -8.72 10.65 -34.14
CA ARG A 350 -8.84 11.99 -34.78
C ARG A 350 -10.12 12.72 -34.39
N PHE A 351 -11.06 12.06 -33.71
CA PHE A 351 -12.38 12.60 -33.41
C PHE A 351 -12.56 12.67 -31.90
N PRO A 352 -12.68 13.85 -31.29
CA PRO A 352 -12.84 13.93 -29.85
C PRO A 352 -14.15 13.30 -29.38
N ASN A 353 -14.12 12.54 -28.29
CA ASN A 353 -15.29 11.88 -27.70
C ASN A 353 -16.20 12.89 -26.96
N LEU A 354 -16.92 13.73 -27.68
CA LEU A 354 -17.83 14.72 -27.08
C LEU A 354 -18.98 14.06 -26.30
N LEU A 355 -19.39 12.84 -26.68
CA LEU A 355 -20.43 12.09 -25.97
C LEU A 355 -20.02 11.77 -24.52
N TYR A 356 -18.72 11.57 -24.27
CA TYR A 356 -18.22 11.34 -22.92
C TYR A 356 -18.42 12.55 -21.99
N LEU A 357 -18.49 13.77 -22.52
CA LEU A 357 -18.80 14.94 -21.70
C LEU A 357 -20.20 14.87 -21.12
N VAL A 358 -21.19 14.35 -21.85
CA VAL A 358 -22.56 14.18 -21.35
C VAL A 358 -22.57 13.25 -20.13
N ILE A 359 -21.81 12.15 -20.22
CA ILE A 359 -21.64 11.19 -19.12
C ILE A 359 -20.92 11.85 -17.93
N LEU A 360 -19.86 12.60 -18.20
CA LEU A 360 -19.11 13.33 -17.17
C LEU A 360 -19.99 14.36 -16.46
N PHE A 361 -20.77 15.16 -17.20
CA PHE A 361 -21.70 16.15 -16.63
C PHE A 361 -22.78 15.48 -15.78
N TYR A 362 -23.29 14.32 -16.19
CA TYR A 362 -24.21 13.54 -15.38
C TYR A 362 -23.59 13.18 -14.02
N PHE A 363 -22.37 12.65 -14.01
CA PHE A 363 -21.70 12.25 -12.76
C PHE A 363 -21.28 13.44 -11.89
N VAL A 364 -20.85 14.55 -12.48
CA VAL A 364 -20.57 15.80 -11.74
C VAL A 364 -21.85 16.32 -11.09
N LYS A 365 -22.96 16.39 -11.84
CA LYS A 365 -24.27 16.80 -11.31
C LYS A 365 -24.74 15.86 -10.20
N ARG A 366 -24.53 14.55 -10.38
CA ARG A 366 -24.85 13.52 -9.39
C ARG A 366 -24.02 13.71 -8.11
N ALA A 367 -22.71 13.89 -8.23
CA ALA A 367 -21.81 14.16 -7.12
C ALA A 367 -22.22 15.42 -6.33
N LEU A 368 -22.59 16.51 -7.04
CA LEU A 368 -23.12 17.72 -6.42
C LEU A 368 -24.44 17.47 -5.67
N SER A 369 -25.36 16.70 -6.28
CA SER A 369 -26.66 16.38 -5.66
C SER A 369 -26.52 15.53 -4.39
N LEU A 370 -25.60 14.57 -4.39
CA LEU A 370 -25.34 13.68 -3.26
C LEU A 370 -24.36 14.28 -2.24
N ARG A 371 -23.73 15.40 -2.56
CA ARG A 371 -22.62 16.00 -1.80
C ARG A 371 -21.47 15.02 -1.53
N SER A 372 -21.22 14.07 -2.44
CA SER A 372 -20.14 13.07 -2.29
C SER A 372 -18.81 13.63 -2.78
N ASN A 373 -17.83 13.71 -1.87
CA ASN A 373 -16.46 14.14 -2.19
C ASN A 373 -15.79 13.14 -3.15
N GLU A 374 -15.99 11.86 -2.91
CA GLU A 374 -15.34 10.76 -3.63
C GLU A 374 -15.79 10.74 -5.08
N MET A 375 -17.10 10.84 -5.33
CA MET A 375 -17.66 10.89 -6.68
C MET A 375 -17.22 12.13 -7.46
N MET A 376 -17.09 13.28 -6.77
CA MET A 376 -16.56 14.50 -7.36
C MET A 376 -15.07 14.31 -7.74
N ILE A 377 -14.26 13.74 -6.85
CA ILE A 377 -12.84 13.44 -7.11
C ILE A 377 -12.70 12.53 -8.34
N VAL A 378 -13.45 11.43 -8.38
CA VAL A 378 -13.43 10.50 -9.52
C VAL A 378 -13.85 11.23 -10.80
N SER A 379 -14.88 12.07 -10.76
CA SER A 379 -15.30 12.86 -11.92
C SER A 379 -14.21 13.83 -12.39
N ILE A 380 -13.50 14.51 -11.48
CA ILE A 380 -12.37 15.39 -11.84
C ILE A 380 -11.28 14.61 -12.59
N PHE A 381 -10.90 13.42 -12.12
CA PHE A 381 -9.92 12.58 -12.81
C PHE A 381 -10.39 12.13 -14.20
N ASN A 382 -11.66 11.74 -14.34
CA ASN A 382 -12.24 11.40 -15.64
C ASN A 382 -12.23 12.60 -16.60
N GLY A 383 -12.50 13.81 -16.10
CA GLY A 383 -12.41 15.05 -16.87
C GLY A 383 -11.00 15.37 -17.34
N LEU A 384 -10.00 15.21 -16.47
CA LEU A 384 -8.59 15.39 -16.84
C LEU A 384 -8.14 14.38 -17.89
N TYR A 385 -8.53 13.11 -17.75
CA TYR A 385 -8.23 12.09 -18.75
C TYR A 385 -8.87 12.44 -20.09
N TRP A 386 -10.14 12.85 -20.10
CA TRP A 386 -10.82 13.28 -21.31
C TRP A 386 -10.11 14.47 -21.97
N LEU A 387 -9.68 15.46 -21.18
CA LEU A 387 -8.96 16.62 -21.70
C LEU A 387 -7.60 16.23 -22.31
N SER A 388 -6.83 15.37 -21.64
CA SER A 388 -5.57 14.85 -22.18
C SER A 388 -5.78 14.07 -23.49
N SER A 389 -6.83 13.25 -23.54
CA SER A 389 -7.24 12.50 -24.73
C SER A 389 -7.71 13.43 -25.85
N PHE A 390 -8.38 14.53 -25.51
CA PHE A 390 -8.79 15.56 -26.46
C PHE A 390 -7.59 16.20 -27.14
N TYR A 391 -6.54 16.57 -26.40
CA TYR A 391 -5.32 17.12 -27.00
C TYR A 391 -4.65 16.13 -27.94
N TRP A 392 -4.47 14.89 -27.49
CA TRP A 392 -3.89 13.84 -28.32
C TRP A 392 -4.68 13.60 -29.63
N GLN A 393 -6.01 13.69 -29.57
CA GLN A 393 -6.87 13.56 -30.76
C GLN A 393 -6.79 14.80 -31.66
N ALA A 394 -6.73 16.00 -31.09
CA ALA A 394 -6.57 17.25 -31.82
C ALA A 394 -5.23 17.28 -32.57
N GLU A 395 -4.14 16.86 -31.94
CA GLU A 395 -2.82 16.76 -32.57
C GLU A 395 -2.86 15.86 -33.80
N ARG A 396 -3.46 14.67 -33.67
CA ARG A 396 -3.65 13.72 -34.79
C ARG A 396 -4.59 14.24 -35.88
N ARG A 397 -5.57 15.08 -35.52
CA ARG A 397 -6.52 15.66 -36.47
C ARG A 397 -5.89 16.76 -37.33
N PHE A 398 -5.02 17.56 -36.72
CA PHE A 398 -4.34 18.70 -37.33
C PHE A 398 -2.90 18.41 -37.75
N ASN A 399 -2.43 17.17 -37.62
CA ASN A 399 -1.04 16.75 -37.88
C ASN A 399 0.01 17.59 -37.14
N LEU A 400 -0.27 17.93 -35.87
CA LEU A 400 0.67 18.62 -35.00
C LEU A 400 1.72 17.64 -34.48
N THR A 401 2.87 18.18 -34.07
CA THR A 401 3.92 17.43 -33.38
C THR A 401 3.38 16.84 -32.05
N PRO A 402 3.49 15.53 -31.82
CA PRO A 402 3.00 14.90 -30.61
C PRO A 402 3.84 15.34 -29.39
N PRO A 403 3.28 15.30 -28.17
CA PRO A 403 4.01 15.64 -26.97
C PRO A 403 5.05 14.56 -26.69
N ASP A 404 6.19 14.97 -26.16
CA ASP A 404 7.13 14.04 -25.58
C ASP A 404 6.83 13.79 -24.09
N GLY A 405 7.63 12.93 -23.46
CA GLY A 405 7.46 12.62 -22.03
C GLY A 405 7.60 13.84 -21.13
N SER A 406 8.47 14.80 -21.46
CA SER A 406 8.65 16.03 -20.69
C SER A 406 7.45 16.96 -20.80
N ASP A 407 6.85 17.10 -21.98
CA ASP A 407 5.67 17.93 -22.22
C ASP A 407 4.50 17.48 -21.33
N ILE A 408 4.31 16.15 -21.23
CA ILE A 408 3.28 15.55 -20.39
C ILE A 408 3.57 15.80 -18.90
N ILE A 409 4.83 15.67 -18.47
CA ILE A 409 5.22 15.87 -17.06
C ILE A 409 5.02 17.33 -16.63
N LEU A 410 5.44 18.28 -17.47
CA LEU A 410 5.27 19.71 -17.21
C LEU A 410 3.80 20.12 -17.20
N TYR A 411 3.00 19.56 -18.10
CA TYR A 411 1.54 19.70 -18.06
C TYR A 411 0.94 19.17 -16.76
N LEU A 412 1.31 17.95 -16.33
CA LEU A 412 0.82 17.37 -15.07
C LEU A 412 1.27 18.17 -13.85
N MET A 413 2.47 18.76 -13.89
CA MET A 413 2.94 19.69 -12.86
C MET A 413 2.01 20.92 -12.77
N SER A 414 1.61 21.51 -13.89
CA SER A 414 0.64 22.62 -13.92
C SER A 414 -0.76 22.23 -13.41
N VAL A 415 -1.22 21.00 -13.71
CA VAL A 415 -2.46 20.44 -13.16
C VAL A 415 -2.38 20.31 -11.64
N GLY A 416 -1.24 19.83 -11.10
CA GLY A 416 -1.01 19.76 -9.66
C GLY A 416 -1.06 21.13 -8.98
N MET A 417 -0.55 22.18 -9.65
CA MET A 417 -0.67 23.55 -9.16
C MET A 417 -2.12 24.06 -9.17
N ILE A 418 -2.91 23.76 -10.22
CA ILE A 418 -4.36 24.06 -10.24
C ILE A 418 -5.05 23.38 -9.07
N PHE A 419 -4.77 22.10 -8.83
CA PHE A 419 -5.35 21.36 -7.71
C PHE A 419 -5.06 22.04 -6.38
N TYR A 420 -3.82 22.49 -6.16
CA TYR A 420 -3.46 23.24 -4.97
C TYR A 420 -4.25 24.55 -4.85
N GLY A 421 -4.29 25.36 -5.90
CA GLY A 421 -5.01 26.65 -5.91
C GLY A 421 -6.53 26.49 -5.73
N ALA A 422 -7.14 25.54 -6.43
CA ALA A 422 -8.55 25.21 -6.32
C ALA A 422 -8.89 24.69 -4.91
N GLY A 423 -8.06 23.79 -4.37
CA GLY A 423 -8.23 23.24 -3.02
C GLY A 423 -8.22 24.33 -1.96
N LYS A 424 -7.26 25.26 -2.00
CA LYS A 424 -7.18 26.39 -1.07
C LYS A 424 -8.42 27.29 -1.14
N ARG A 425 -8.89 27.55 -2.35
CA ARG A 425 -10.08 28.40 -2.57
C ARG A 425 -11.36 27.74 -2.06
N ILE A 426 -11.52 26.44 -2.26
CA ILE A 426 -12.65 25.67 -1.73
C ILE A 426 -12.59 25.60 -0.19
N LEU A 427 -11.39 25.37 0.38
CA LEU A 427 -11.18 25.31 1.83
C LEU A 427 -11.61 26.61 2.52
N SER A 428 -11.42 27.76 1.86
CA SER A 428 -11.80 29.08 2.39
C SER A 428 -13.31 29.35 2.44
N LYS A 429 -14.14 28.53 1.78
CA LYS A 429 -15.56 28.82 1.53
C LYS A 429 -16.55 27.70 1.87
N SER A 430 -16.13 26.47 2.14
CA SER A 430 -16.98 25.30 1.86
C SER A 430 -17.12 24.24 2.96
N GLU A 431 -18.27 23.55 2.95
CA GLU A 431 -18.55 22.27 3.64
C GLU A 431 -17.74 21.09 3.05
N TRP A 432 -17.14 21.26 1.86
CA TRP A 432 -16.38 20.23 1.12
C TRP A 432 -14.91 20.13 1.58
N LYS A 433 -14.68 20.04 2.89
CA LYS A 433 -13.33 20.03 3.48
C LYS A 433 -12.48 18.87 2.98
N THR A 434 -13.07 17.68 2.79
CA THR A 434 -12.34 16.49 2.32
C THR A 434 -11.86 16.68 0.89
N LEU A 435 -12.73 17.11 -0.03
CA LEU A 435 -12.34 17.45 -1.41
C LEU A 435 -11.27 18.55 -1.44
N ALA A 436 -11.44 19.60 -0.64
CA ALA A 436 -10.49 20.71 -0.57
C ALA A 436 -9.09 20.26 -0.09
N ASN A 437 -9.04 19.41 0.94
CA ASN A 437 -7.79 18.83 1.44
C ASN A 437 -7.17 17.87 0.41
N PHE A 438 -7.99 17.05 -0.26
CA PHE A 438 -7.52 16.17 -1.32
C PHE A 438 -6.87 16.96 -2.45
N LEU A 439 -7.53 18.02 -2.94
CA LEU A 439 -6.98 18.88 -4.00
C LEU A 439 -5.71 19.62 -3.54
N CYS A 440 -5.70 20.16 -2.32
CA CYS A 440 -4.50 20.82 -1.75
C CYS A 440 -3.31 19.86 -1.68
N TYR A 441 -3.44 18.76 -0.93
CA TYR A 441 -2.31 17.87 -0.65
C TYR A 441 -2.00 16.95 -1.82
N GLY A 442 -3.01 16.46 -2.53
CA GLY A 442 -2.84 15.71 -3.76
C GLY A 442 -2.18 16.53 -4.85
N GLY A 443 -2.54 17.81 -4.99
CA GLY A 443 -1.86 18.75 -5.89
C GLY A 443 -0.38 18.94 -5.55
N LEU A 444 -0.05 19.16 -4.27
CA LEU A 444 1.33 19.26 -3.81
C LEU A 444 2.16 17.98 -4.04
N VAL A 445 1.58 16.81 -3.75
CA VAL A 445 2.24 15.52 -3.99
C VAL A 445 2.45 15.29 -5.48
N LEU A 446 1.46 15.64 -6.32
CA LEU A 446 1.58 15.53 -7.78
C LEU A 446 2.72 16.42 -8.29
N VAL A 447 2.81 17.68 -7.83
CA VAL A 447 3.92 18.59 -8.18
C VAL A 447 5.26 18.01 -7.73
N ALA A 448 5.38 17.53 -6.48
CA ALA A 448 6.62 16.93 -5.97
C ALA A 448 7.06 15.72 -6.80
N LEU A 449 6.11 14.85 -7.18
CA LEU A 449 6.37 13.69 -8.02
C LEU A 449 6.86 14.10 -9.41
N MET A 450 6.20 15.06 -10.05
CA MET A 450 6.58 15.54 -11.39
C MET A 450 7.95 16.22 -11.37
N VAL A 451 8.23 17.05 -10.36
CA VAL A 451 9.55 17.66 -10.14
C VAL A 451 10.63 16.58 -9.94
N TYR A 452 10.34 15.53 -9.16
CA TYR A 452 11.26 14.42 -8.96
C TYR A 452 11.56 13.65 -10.25
N VAL A 453 10.56 13.37 -11.10
CA VAL A 453 10.80 12.71 -12.38
C VAL A 453 11.67 13.58 -13.29
N MET A 454 11.42 14.89 -13.36
CA MET A 454 12.24 15.83 -14.13
C MET A 454 13.68 15.99 -13.60
N SER A 455 13.95 15.53 -12.36
CA SER A 455 15.28 15.60 -11.74
C SER A 455 16.29 14.56 -12.29
N PHE A 456 15.85 13.60 -13.11
CA PHE A 456 16.72 12.57 -13.68
C PHE A 456 17.46 13.05 -14.94
N ARG A 457 18.70 12.58 -15.12
CA ARG A 457 19.54 12.87 -16.30
C ARG A 457 18.95 12.37 -17.62
N PHE A 458 17.96 11.48 -17.59
CA PHE A 458 17.24 11.05 -18.79
C PHE A 458 16.68 12.24 -19.61
N TYR A 459 16.36 13.36 -18.96
CA TYR A 459 15.83 14.56 -19.62
C TYR A 459 16.91 15.59 -20.01
N SER A 460 18.21 15.36 -19.73
CA SER A 460 19.27 16.35 -19.97
C SER A 460 19.77 16.41 -21.42
N SER A 461 19.52 15.38 -22.23
CA SER A 461 20.00 15.27 -23.61
C SER A 461 18.96 15.69 -24.65
N ARG A 462 18.00 16.55 -24.27
CA ARG A 462 16.91 16.98 -25.14
C ARG A 462 17.26 18.31 -25.81
N ASP A 463 16.87 18.48 -27.08
CA ASP A 463 17.16 19.71 -27.84
C ASP A 463 16.21 20.86 -27.49
N ASN A 464 14.93 20.57 -27.22
CA ASN A 464 13.91 21.54 -26.77
C ASN A 464 12.87 20.84 -25.87
N PHE A 465 12.32 21.57 -24.90
CA PHE A 465 11.06 21.21 -24.23
C PHE A 465 9.88 21.76 -25.00
N PHE A 466 8.70 21.15 -24.88
CA PHE A 466 7.46 21.55 -25.54
C PHE A 466 7.49 21.42 -27.06
N GLN A 467 7.54 20.17 -27.53
CA GLN A 467 7.31 19.88 -28.96
C GLN A 467 5.84 20.06 -29.34
N SER A 468 4.92 19.77 -28.42
CA SER A 468 3.48 19.97 -28.63
C SER A 468 3.01 21.36 -28.21
N ILE A 469 2.56 22.16 -29.20
CA ILE A 469 1.96 23.49 -28.99
C ILE A 469 0.72 23.41 -28.06
N PRO A 470 -0.22 22.45 -28.23
CA PRO A 470 -1.33 22.28 -27.30
C PRO A 470 -0.91 22.09 -25.84
N TYR A 471 0.11 21.26 -25.58
CA TYR A 471 0.61 21.04 -24.22
C TYR A 471 1.33 22.26 -23.66
N LEU A 472 2.10 23.00 -24.48
CA LEU A 472 2.71 24.27 -24.09
C LEU A 472 1.65 25.29 -23.66
N PHE A 473 0.68 25.54 -24.53
CA PHE A 473 -0.39 26.50 -24.29
C PHE A 473 -1.17 26.15 -23.02
N SER A 474 -1.51 24.87 -22.86
CA SER A 474 -2.25 24.39 -21.69
C SER A 474 -1.43 24.52 -20.42
N THR A 475 -0.14 24.19 -20.46
CA THR A 475 0.76 24.31 -19.30
C THR A 475 0.89 25.76 -18.84
N LEU A 476 1.01 26.71 -19.78
CA LEU A 476 1.04 28.15 -19.47
C LEU A 476 -0.30 28.63 -18.93
N CYS A 477 -1.41 28.35 -19.62
CA CYS A 477 -2.74 28.74 -19.17
C CYS A 477 -3.08 28.16 -17.79
N PHE A 478 -2.69 26.90 -17.53
CA PHE A 478 -2.94 26.24 -16.26
C PHE A 478 -2.07 26.80 -15.15
N THR A 479 -0.83 27.16 -15.45
CA THR A 479 0.04 27.86 -14.50
C THR A 479 -0.56 29.23 -14.15
N VAL A 480 -1.01 30.02 -15.13
CA VAL A 480 -1.67 31.31 -14.88
C VAL A 480 -2.97 31.14 -14.07
N LEU A 481 -3.82 30.19 -14.47
CA LEU A 481 -5.07 29.89 -13.77
C LEU A 481 -4.80 29.45 -12.33
N SER A 482 -3.79 28.62 -12.12
CA SER A 482 -3.41 28.16 -10.79
C SER A 482 -3.00 29.34 -9.90
N VAL A 483 -2.17 30.27 -10.40
CA VAL A 483 -1.77 31.50 -9.70
C VAL A 483 -3.00 32.33 -9.35
N TYR A 484 -3.91 32.54 -10.30
CA TYR A 484 -5.16 33.27 -10.07
C TYR A 484 -6.02 32.64 -8.95
N LEU A 485 -6.10 31.31 -8.89
CA LEU A 485 -6.86 30.59 -7.87
C LEU A 485 -6.18 30.61 -6.50
N ALA A 486 -4.86 30.43 -6.46
CA ALA A 486 -4.07 30.31 -5.23
C ALA A 486 -3.79 31.65 -4.57
N LEU A 487 -3.46 32.69 -5.35
CA LEU A 487 -2.92 33.96 -4.87
C LEU A 487 -3.81 34.65 -3.81
N PRO A 488 -5.14 34.80 -3.98
CA PRO A 488 -5.98 35.44 -2.97
C PRO A 488 -5.96 34.69 -1.62
N SER A 489 -5.92 33.36 -1.68
CA SER A 489 -5.90 32.52 -0.47
C SER A 489 -4.53 32.57 0.21
N LEU A 490 -3.44 32.54 -0.56
CA LEU A 490 -2.07 32.63 -0.05
C LEU A 490 -1.78 34.00 0.56
N VAL A 491 -2.22 35.08 -0.09
CA VAL A 491 -2.07 36.45 0.45
C VAL A 491 -2.84 36.60 1.76
N LYS A 492 -4.08 36.10 1.82
CA LYS A 492 -4.87 36.08 3.07
C LYS A 492 -4.18 35.24 4.16
N ASP A 493 -3.66 34.07 3.82
CA ASP A 493 -2.92 33.22 4.76
C ASP A 493 -1.65 33.92 5.30
N PHE A 494 -0.92 34.66 4.46
CA PHE A 494 0.27 35.41 4.86
C PHE A 494 -0.07 36.65 5.70
N GLN A 495 -1.13 37.37 5.35
CA GLN A 495 -1.59 38.52 6.14
C GLN A 495 -2.08 38.10 7.54
N THR A 496 -2.65 36.90 7.67
CA THR A 496 -3.11 36.36 8.95
C THR A 496 -1.97 35.78 9.79
N ASP A 497 -1.00 35.10 9.16
CA ASP A 497 0.19 34.58 9.83
C ASP A 497 1.42 34.75 8.92
N PRO A 498 2.29 35.75 9.18
CA PRO A 498 3.51 35.98 8.40
C PRO A 498 4.45 34.78 8.36
N ARG A 499 4.33 33.85 9.33
CA ARG A 499 5.13 32.63 9.35
C ARG A 499 4.79 31.71 8.20
N LYS A 500 3.59 31.80 7.58
CA LYS A 500 3.16 30.99 6.42
C LYS A 500 3.83 31.36 5.09
N LYS A 501 4.84 32.23 5.08
CA LYS A 501 5.64 32.58 3.90
C LYS A 501 6.16 31.37 3.12
N ASP A 502 6.32 30.22 3.80
CA ASP A 502 6.82 29.01 3.18
C ASP A 502 5.92 28.47 2.06
N GLU A 503 4.60 28.60 2.20
CA GLU A 503 3.66 28.15 1.17
C GLU A 503 3.73 29.02 -0.09
N ILE A 504 3.93 30.32 0.10
CA ILE A 504 4.17 31.27 -1.00
C ILE A 504 5.49 30.92 -1.67
N GLY A 505 6.54 30.64 -0.89
CA GLY A 505 7.86 30.25 -1.40
C GLY A 505 7.80 29.00 -2.27
N ILE A 506 7.16 27.92 -1.79
CA ILE A 506 6.99 26.67 -2.57
C ILE A 506 6.27 26.99 -3.88
N TYR A 507 5.13 27.67 -3.81
CA TYR A 507 4.29 27.94 -4.98
C TYR A 507 4.98 28.84 -6.01
N ALA A 508 5.66 29.88 -5.55
CA ALA A 508 6.42 30.80 -6.40
C ALA A 508 7.61 30.09 -7.05
N PHE A 509 8.34 29.25 -6.32
CA PHE A 509 9.50 28.53 -6.85
C PHE A 509 9.08 27.46 -7.88
N THR A 510 7.95 26.77 -7.66
CA THR A 510 7.42 25.81 -8.63
C THR A 510 6.86 26.48 -9.89
N ALA A 511 6.07 27.56 -9.74
CA ALA A 511 5.52 28.28 -10.89
C ALA A 511 6.62 29.00 -11.68
N GLY A 512 7.57 29.64 -10.97
CA GLY A 512 8.74 30.27 -11.56
C GLY A 512 9.67 29.27 -12.26
N GLY A 513 9.93 28.12 -11.64
CA GLY A 513 10.72 27.04 -12.25
C GLY A 513 10.08 26.48 -13.52
N LEU A 514 8.75 26.32 -13.54
CA LEU A 514 8.02 25.88 -14.72
C LEU A 514 8.08 26.94 -15.84
N ILE A 515 7.87 28.22 -15.52
CA ILE A 515 8.02 29.32 -16.50
C ILE A 515 9.47 29.38 -17.02
N LEU A 516 10.48 29.24 -16.15
CA LEU A 516 11.88 29.22 -16.54
C LEU A 516 12.19 28.06 -17.49
N THR A 517 11.55 26.90 -17.31
CA THR A 517 11.69 25.74 -18.20
C THR A 517 11.19 26.04 -19.61
N VAL A 518 10.16 26.89 -19.75
CA VAL A 518 9.65 27.34 -21.05
C VAL A 518 10.58 28.38 -21.69
N LEU A 519 11.18 29.25 -20.88
CA LEU A 519 12.00 30.37 -21.38
C LEU A 519 13.45 29.99 -21.68
N VAL A 520 14.00 28.98 -20.99
CA VAL A 520 15.41 28.59 -21.09
C VAL A 520 15.52 27.26 -21.83
N PRO A 521 16.21 27.19 -22.98
CA PRO A 521 16.37 25.94 -23.69
C PRO A 521 17.19 24.91 -22.87
N PRO A 522 17.02 23.60 -23.12
CA PRO A 522 17.73 22.55 -22.43
C PRO A 522 19.23 22.46 -22.76
N TYR A 523 20.01 23.42 -22.27
CA TYR A 523 21.47 23.38 -22.38
C TYR A 523 22.12 22.70 -21.16
N ALA A 524 23.08 21.80 -21.43
CA ALA A 524 24.10 21.35 -20.47
C ALA A 524 23.59 20.88 -19.09
N GLY A 525 22.40 20.27 -19.02
CA GLY A 525 21.85 19.76 -17.76
C GLY A 525 21.36 20.81 -16.76
N ILE A 526 21.21 22.08 -17.17
CA ILE A 526 20.71 23.18 -16.32
C ILE A 526 19.36 22.83 -15.69
N HIS A 527 18.46 22.21 -16.44
CA HIS A 527 17.13 21.82 -15.96
C HIS A 527 17.18 20.69 -14.93
N VAL A 528 18.10 19.75 -15.08
CA VAL A 528 18.33 18.71 -14.07
C VAL A 528 18.73 19.36 -12.76
N VAL A 529 19.64 20.34 -12.80
CA VAL A 529 20.03 21.11 -11.61
C VAL A 529 18.84 21.89 -11.06
N LEU A 530 18.08 22.59 -11.90
CA LEU A 530 16.87 23.34 -11.52
C LEU A 530 15.87 22.45 -10.78
N PHE A 531 15.48 21.30 -11.34
CA PHE A 531 14.51 20.40 -10.73
C PHE A 531 15.03 19.72 -9.46
N ASN A 532 16.33 19.41 -9.38
CA ASN A 532 16.93 18.95 -8.12
C ASN A 532 16.90 20.04 -7.04
N LEU A 533 17.13 21.31 -7.40
CA LEU A 533 17.04 22.45 -6.48
C LEU A 533 15.59 22.70 -6.04
N ILE A 534 14.62 22.64 -6.97
CA ILE A 534 13.18 22.72 -6.63
C ILE A 534 12.81 21.60 -5.68
N LEU A 535 13.24 20.36 -5.95
CA LEU A 535 12.92 19.22 -5.09
C LEU A 535 13.55 19.36 -3.70
N PHE A 536 14.81 19.77 -3.64
CA PHE A 536 15.51 20.02 -2.37
C PHE A 536 14.82 21.13 -1.56
N PHE A 537 14.48 22.26 -2.22
CA PHE A 537 13.75 23.35 -1.59
C PHE A 537 12.38 22.88 -1.10
N MET A 538 11.64 22.11 -1.90
CA MET A 538 10.35 21.57 -1.52
C MET A 538 10.45 20.63 -0.31
N ALA A 539 11.46 19.75 -0.27
CA ALA A 539 11.71 18.88 0.88
C ALA A 539 12.02 19.69 2.15
N PHE A 540 12.89 20.70 2.05
CA PHE A 540 13.23 21.61 3.15
C PHE A 540 11.99 22.35 3.68
N MET A 541 11.18 22.91 2.78
CA MET A 541 9.99 23.68 3.15
C MET A 541 8.88 22.81 3.74
N PHE A 542 8.76 21.54 3.34
CA PHE A 542 7.88 20.58 4.01
C PHE A 542 8.35 20.26 5.44
N MET A 543 9.67 20.14 5.66
CA MET A 543 10.23 19.95 6.99
C MET A 543 9.98 21.16 7.89
N THR A 544 10.25 22.39 7.41
CA THR A 544 10.01 23.61 8.20
C THR A 544 8.53 23.81 8.50
N LYS A 545 7.66 23.60 7.50
CA LYS A 545 6.20 23.64 7.68
C LYS A 545 5.73 22.61 8.70
N GLY A 546 6.18 21.36 8.59
CA GLY A 546 5.80 20.28 9.50
C GLY A 546 6.24 20.53 10.94
N HIS A 547 7.45 21.09 11.12
CA HIS A 547 7.94 21.50 12.42
C HIS A 547 7.11 22.65 13.02
N ARG A 548 6.83 23.70 12.22
CA ARG A 548 6.06 24.87 12.65
C ARG A 548 4.62 24.51 13.04
N GLU A 549 3.95 23.72 12.21
CA GLU A 549 2.53 23.36 12.41
C GLU A 549 2.36 22.19 13.39
N GLN A 550 3.45 21.67 13.96
CA GLN A 550 3.49 20.47 14.80
C GLN A 550 2.80 19.27 14.15
N ARG A 551 2.82 19.22 12.80
CA ARG A 551 2.21 18.16 12.01
C ARG A 551 3.30 17.22 11.54
N ILE A 552 3.43 16.11 12.27
CA ILE A 552 4.37 15.02 11.99
C ILE A 552 4.27 14.55 10.53
N ALA A 553 3.07 14.54 9.95
CA ALA A 553 2.86 14.14 8.57
C ALA A 553 3.70 14.96 7.56
N PHE A 554 3.68 16.30 7.62
CA PHE A 554 4.45 17.13 6.67
C PHE A 554 5.96 16.98 6.87
N TYR A 555 6.41 16.85 8.12
CA TYR A 555 7.81 16.61 8.42
C TYR A 555 8.29 15.27 7.84
N ASN A 556 7.49 14.20 8.03
CA ASN A 556 7.77 12.88 7.47
C ASN A 556 7.75 12.88 5.94
N TRP A 557 6.84 13.61 5.30
CA TRP A 557 6.82 13.78 3.84
C TRP A 557 8.09 14.46 3.33
N GLY A 558 8.57 15.50 4.02
CA GLY A 558 9.85 16.14 3.71
C GLY A 558 11.04 15.19 3.83
N ILE A 559 11.11 14.41 4.91
CA ILE A 559 12.15 13.37 5.10
C ILE A 559 12.07 12.30 4.02
N ALA A 560 10.87 11.81 3.71
CA ALA A 560 10.68 10.77 2.70
C ALA A 560 11.16 11.23 1.32
N LEU A 561 10.79 12.45 0.89
CA LEU A 561 11.28 13.03 -0.36
C LEU A 561 12.81 13.14 -0.38
N PHE A 562 13.42 13.53 0.74
CA PHE A 562 14.87 13.63 0.87
C PHE A 562 15.58 12.26 0.80
N ILE A 563 15.04 11.24 1.47
CA ILE A 563 15.58 9.86 1.43
C ILE A 563 15.47 9.28 0.03
N VAL A 564 14.30 9.43 -0.62
CA VAL A 564 14.10 8.95 -1.99
C VAL A 564 15.11 9.60 -2.93
N LEU A 565 15.33 10.91 -2.80
CA LEU A 565 16.36 11.61 -3.57
C LEU A 565 17.75 10.98 -3.39
N ILE A 566 18.19 10.69 -2.15
CA ILE A 566 19.50 10.07 -1.90
C ILE A 566 19.59 8.66 -2.49
N ILE A 567 18.61 7.80 -2.20
CA ILE A 567 18.61 6.40 -2.64
C ILE A 567 18.62 6.32 -4.16
N SER A 568 17.81 7.12 -4.85
CA SER A 568 17.76 7.09 -6.31
C SER A 568 19.08 7.47 -6.96
N ARG A 569 19.81 8.44 -6.38
CA ARG A 569 21.15 8.79 -6.86
C ARG A 569 22.16 7.67 -6.60
N TYR A 570 22.01 6.92 -5.51
CA TYR A 570 22.84 5.75 -5.21
C TYR A 570 22.57 4.57 -6.16
N THR A 571 21.30 4.23 -6.39
CA THR A 571 20.90 3.08 -7.22
C THR A 571 21.23 3.26 -8.69
N ASP A 572 21.16 4.50 -9.20
CA ASP A 572 21.61 4.85 -10.56
C ASP A 572 23.10 4.49 -10.79
N THR A 573 23.86 4.20 -9.73
CA THR A 573 25.31 4.04 -9.78
C THR A 573 25.81 2.58 -9.60
N LEU A 574 25.04 1.64 -9.01
CA LEU A 574 25.64 0.41 -8.40
C LEU A 574 24.99 -0.98 -8.66
N TRP A 575 23.86 -1.11 -9.38
CA TRP A 575 22.98 -2.31 -9.33
C TRP A 575 23.36 -3.55 -10.20
N ALA A 576 24.51 -3.60 -10.88
CA ALA A 576 24.70 -4.50 -12.04
C ALA A 576 25.21 -5.95 -11.80
N PHE A 577 25.35 -6.49 -10.58
CA PHE A 577 26.39 -7.52 -10.31
C PHE A 577 26.03 -8.99 -9.90
N LEU A 578 24.82 -9.59 -10.06
CA LEU A 578 24.67 -11.07 -9.77
C LEU A 578 23.50 -11.86 -10.45
N SER A 579 23.68 -13.19 -10.65
CA SER A 579 22.71 -14.14 -11.27
C SER A 579 22.12 -15.22 -10.31
N ARG A 580 20.97 -15.85 -10.65
CA ARG A 580 19.92 -16.27 -9.67
C ARG A 580 19.57 -17.77 -9.49
N SER A 581 19.91 -18.71 -10.37
CA SER A 581 19.33 -20.10 -10.34
C SER A 581 20.17 -21.15 -9.58
N ILE A 582 21.49 -21.17 -9.77
CA ILE A 582 22.42 -22.08 -9.05
C ILE A 582 22.38 -21.86 -7.54
N PHE A 583 22.01 -20.64 -7.16
CA PHE A 583 21.79 -20.20 -5.79
C PHE A 583 20.79 -21.07 -5.01
N PHE A 584 19.68 -21.49 -5.61
CA PHE A 584 18.58 -22.12 -4.86
C PHE A 584 18.84 -23.58 -4.49
N ILE A 585 19.48 -24.36 -5.37
CA ILE A 585 19.75 -25.78 -5.13
C ILE A 585 20.91 -25.95 -4.14
N LEU A 586 22.01 -25.23 -4.36
CA LEU A 586 23.15 -25.25 -3.43
C LEU A 586 22.77 -24.63 -2.07
N GLY A 587 21.96 -23.57 -2.09
CA GLY A 587 21.44 -22.95 -0.86
C GLY A 587 20.57 -23.90 -0.04
N GLY A 588 19.71 -24.71 -0.68
CA GLY A 588 18.85 -25.67 0.03
C GLY A 588 19.61 -26.80 0.71
N VAL A 589 20.59 -27.39 0.03
CA VAL A 589 21.45 -28.45 0.57
C VAL A 589 22.32 -27.91 1.71
N PHE A 590 22.93 -26.74 1.49
CA PHE A 590 23.74 -26.07 2.50
C PHE A 590 22.96 -25.82 3.79
N LEU A 591 21.72 -25.31 3.71
CA LEU A 591 20.90 -25.03 4.89
C LEU A 591 20.59 -26.27 5.74
N ILE A 592 20.35 -27.44 5.11
CA ILE A 592 20.09 -28.68 5.84
C ILE A 592 21.36 -29.19 6.52
N CYS A 593 22.49 -29.22 5.80
CA CYS A 593 23.77 -29.62 6.38
C CYS A 593 24.16 -28.72 7.56
N TRP A 594 23.96 -27.41 7.42
CA TRP A 594 24.22 -26.42 8.46
C TRP A 594 23.33 -26.62 9.69
N ALA A 595 22.03 -26.89 9.51
CA ALA A 595 21.11 -27.15 10.60
C ALA A 595 21.51 -28.41 11.41
N ILE A 596 21.96 -29.46 10.73
CA ILE A 596 22.43 -30.71 11.35
C ILE A 596 23.74 -30.48 12.11
N PHE A 597 24.67 -29.70 11.54
CA PHE A 597 25.93 -29.35 12.20
C PHE A 597 25.69 -28.60 13.53
N ILE A 598 24.83 -27.57 13.49
CA ILE A 598 24.46 -26.81 14.69
C ILE A 598 23.83 -27.71 15.77
N ASP A 599 22.96 -28.66 15.39
CA ASP A 599 22.35 -29.57 16.35
C ASP A 599 23.39 -30.49 17.03
N ARG A 600 24.40 -30.94 16.27
CA ARG A 600 25.48 -31.80 16.78
C ARG A 600 26.43 -31.05 17.72
N GLU A 601 26.86 -29.85 17.35
CA GLU A 601 27.72 -28.99 18.18
C GLU A 601 27.03 -28.63 19.50
N LYS A 602 25.74 -28.29 19.46
CA LYS A 602 24.97 -28.00 20.68
C LYS A 602 24.87 -29.20 21.62
N LYS A 603 24.69 -30.40 21.09
CA LYS A 603 24.68 -31.64 21.90
C LYS A 603 26.04 -31.94 22.54
N ARG A 604 27.14 -31.53 21.91
CA ARG A 604 28.49 -31.64 22.48
C ARG A 604 28.72 -30.64 23.60
N MET A 605 28.40 -29.36 23.38
CA MET A 605 28.53 -28.32 24.40
C MET A 605 27.61 -28.54 25.60
N GLY A 606 26.39 -29.04 25.38
CA GLY A 606 25.47 -29.38 26.47
C GLY A 606 25.87 -30.60 27.30
N LYS A 607 26.73 -31.49 26.77
CA LYS A 607 27.35 -32.59 27.53
C LYS A 607 28.57 -32.11 28.32
N ALA A 608 29.38 -31.22 27.74
CA ALA A 608 30.54 -30.66 28.45
C ALA A 608 30.14 -29.84 29.69
N GLN A 609 28.98 -29.18 29.68
CA GLN A 609 28.43 -28.44 30.83
C GLN A 609 27.72 -29.31 31.88
N SER A 610 27.49 -30.61 31.62
CA SER A 610 26.94 -31.54 32.62
C SER A 610 28.00 -32.36 33.33
N ASP A 611 29.22 -32.36 32.79
CA ASP A 611 30.35 -33.16 33.27
C ASP A 611 31.40 -32.29 34.05
N ASP A 612 31.22 -30.96 34.07
CA ASP A 612 31.86 -29.97 34.96
C ASP A 612 30.85 -29.51 36.03
#